data_AF-A0A3N5FW29-F1
#
_entry.id   AF-A0A3N5FW29-F1
#
_cell.length_a   1.000
_cell.length_b   1.000
_cell.length_c   1.000
_cell.angle_alpha   90.00
_cell.angle_beta   90.00
_cell.angle_gamma   90.00
#
_symmetry.space_group_name_H-M   'P 1'
#
loop_
_entity.id
_entity.type
_entity.pdbx_description
1 polymer ?
#
loop_
_entity_poly.entity_id
_entity_poly.type
_entity_poly.pdbx_seq_one_letter_code
_entity_poly.pdbx_strand_id
1 'polypeptide(L)'
;MNPDQAWQSVLGQLQMEMPRASFDTWVRDTRLLTCEDGLVTIGVRNQYARDWLENRLTSTVARLLAGMLNRGVEVQFVVAAQEAEENEVEPEPEPDEPRADEAEIEVVNRLRYDELVAPARIVAIPGYFSRLLPEIGARAAWLYVGWRQAVWNGERGHEGGSRSRRIAVSQVTRYSGLGRRTFFRATEDPATWQALVGLVERQDLTPRWTQGRDRRSHRLPNKYTVHLTLPLSQADSRSIREWLTERIHSGVSLFEALKQATETKELIGELLPLAGPATDLEPVAQTVMDIAVSLNAGELPPDLQAAAEKLHRRIISGFGTLLITHYFLEKVIP
;
A
#
# COMPACT_ATOMS: atom_id res chain seq x y z
N MET A 1 -7.13 -44.94 22.86
CA MET A 1 -6.88 -44.62 21.43
C MET A 1 -5.52 -43.94 21.33
N ASN A 2 -4.69 -44.26 20.33
CA ASN A 2 -3.40 -43.58 20.15
C ASN A 2 -3.65 -42.15 19.59
N PRO A 3 -2.95 -41.10 20.05
CA PRO A 3 -3.04 -39.74 19.50
C PRO A 3 -3.12 -39.62 17.97
N ASP A 4 -2.32 -40.38 17.20
CA ASP A 4 -2.40 -40.34 15.73
C ASP A 4 -3.74 -40.86 15.20
N GLN A 5 -4.27 -41.92 15.81
CA GLN A 5 -5.59 -42.45 15.47
C GLN A 5 -6.71 -41.48 15.88
N ALA A 6 -6.54 -40.78 17.01
CA ALA A 6 -7.44 -39.71 17.41
C ALA A 6 -7.46 -38.57 16.41
N TRP A 7 -6.29 -38.16 15.91
CA TRP A 7 -6.23 -37.13 14.88
C TRP A 7 -6.89 -37.56 13.58
N GLN A 8 -6.66 -38.79 13.11
CA GLN A 8 -7.32 -39.30 11.90
C GLN A 8 -8.86 -39.38 12.06
N SER A 9 -9.35 -39.76 13.23
CA SER A 9 -10.80 -39.76 13.52
C SER A 9 -11.36 -38.34 13.55
N VAL A 10 -10.63 -37.36 14.09
CA VAL A 10 -11.01 -35.94 14.04
C VAL A 10 -11.05 -35.43 12.61
N LEU A 11 -10.07 -35.77 11.78
CA LEU A 11 -10.06 -35.41 10.35
C LEU A 11 -11.29 -35.99 9.64
N GLY A 12 -11.62 -37.27 9.86
CA GLY A 12 -12.79 -37.90 9.27
C GLY A 12 -14.10 -37.25 9.71
N GLN A 13 -14.21 -36.88 10.99
CA GLN A 13 -15.40 -36.19 11.50
C GLN A 13 -15.53 -34.77 10.95
N LEU A 14 -14.44 -34.00 10.91
CA LEU A 14 -14.43 -32.67 10.32
C LEU A 14 -14.78 -32.72 8.82
N GLN A 15 -14.30 -33.73 8.08
CA GLN A 15 -14.65 -33.93 6.67
C GLN A 15 -16.16 -34.08 6.44
N MET A 16 -16.89 -34.65 7.41
CA MET A 16 -18.34 -34.81 7.36
C MET A 16 -19.10 -33.56 7.86
N GLU A 17 -18.54 -32.83 8.83
CA GLU A 17 -19.21 -31.72 9.51
C GLU A 17 -18.97 -30.36 8.85
N MET A 18 -18.09 -30.27 7.84
CA MET A 18 -17.76 -29.03 7.17
C MET A 18 -17.81 -29.15 5.64
N PRO A 19 -17.96 -28.02 4.91
CA PRO A 19 -17.89 -28.02 3.45
C PRO A 19 -16.58 -28.66 2.95
N ARG A 20 -16.70 -29.49 1.90
CA ARG A 20 -15.55 -30.22 1.33
C ARG A 20 -14.39 -29.29 0.93
N ALA A 21 -14.70 -28.12 0.38
CA ALA A 21 -13.70 -27.12 0.01
C ALA A 21 -12.96 -26.56 1.22
N SER A 22 -13.69 -26.23 2.30
CA SER A 22 -13.12 -25.79 3.56
C SER A 22 -12.25 -26.87 4.22
N PHE A 23 -12.68 -28.15 4.20
CA PHE A 23 -11.86 -29.26 4.70
C PHE A 23 -10.57 -29.41 3.88
N ASP A 24 -10.70 -29.42 2.55
CA ASP A 24 -9.57 -29.61 1.62
C ASP A 24 -8.54 -28.48 1.72
N THR A 25 -9.00 -27.25 1.97
CA THR A 25 -8.14 -26.06 2.03
C THR A 25 -7.44 -25.90 3.38
N TRP A 26 -8.15 -26.16 4.48
CA TRP A 26 -7.66 -25.78 5.81
C TRP A 26 -7.23 -26.96 6.66
N VAL A 27 -7.84 -28.13 6.47
CA VAL A 27 -7.78 -29.24 7.44
C VAL A 27 -7.09 -30.49 6.85
N ARG A 28 -7.29 -30.80 5.57
CA ARG A 28 -6.81 -32.05 4.92
C ARG A 28 -5.32 -32.35 5.16
N ASP A 29 -4.46 -31.35 4.93
CA ASP A 29 -3.00 -31.53 4.99
C ASP A 29 -2.41 -31.29 6.38
N THR A 30 -3.25 -31.15 7.41
CA THR A 30 -2.81 -30.94 8.78
C THR A 30 -2.37 -32.25 9.43
N ARG A 31 -1.33 -32.17 10.25
CA ARG A 31 -0.71 -33.35 10.86
C ARG A 31 -0.55 -33.16 12.36
N LEU A 32 -0.77 -34.22 13.12
CA LEU A 32 -0.36 -34.25 14.51
C LEU A 32 1.17 -34.18 14.59
N LEU A 33 1.69 -33.23 15.37
CA LEU A 33 3.13 -33.11 15.61
C LEU A 33 3.51 -33.70 16.96
N THR A 34 2.83 -33.29 18.03
CA THR A 34 3.07 -33.78 19.40
C THR A 34 1.77 -33.85 20.19
N CYS A 35 1.75 -34.74 21.19
CA CYS A 35 0.66 -34.86 22.16
C CYS A 35 1.26 -35.20 23.53
N GLU A 36 1.62 -34.16 24.29
CA GLU A 36 2.31 -34.26 25.58
C GLU A 36 1.59 -33.39 26.62
N ASP A 37 1.49 -33.88 27.86
CA ASP A 37 0.93 -33.14 29.01
C ASP A 37 -0.45 -32.48 28.82
N GLY A 38 -1.29 -33.06 27.96
CA GLY A 38 -2.63 -32.52 27.66
C GLY A 38 -2.62 -31.43 26.58
N LEU A 39 -1.47 -31.08 26.01
CA LEU A 39 -1.33 -30.19 24.87
C LEU A 39 -1.14 -30.98 23.57
N VAL A 40 -2.00 -30.72 22.58
CA VAL A 40 -1.91 -31.29 21.23
C VAL A 40 -1.45 -30.22 20.25
N THR A 41 -0.33 -30.47 19.59
CA THR A 41 0.24 -29.57 18.58
C THR A 41 -0.06 -30.08 17.19
N ILE A 42 -0.75 -29.29 16.39
CA ILE A 42 -1.12 -29.60 15.00
C ILE A 42 -0.30 -28.75 14.03
N GLY A 43 0.38 -29.41 13.11
CA GLY A 43 1.16 -28.83 12.03
C GLY A 43 0.27 -28.42 10.86
N VAL A 44 0.44 -27.19 10.39
CA VAL A 44 -0.31 -26.60 9.28
C VAL A 44 0.64 -26.07 8.20
N ARG A 45 0.13 -25.96 6.95
CA ARG A 45 0.95 -25.63 5.77
C ARG A 45 1.49 -24.19 5.72
N ASN A 46 0.77 -23.22 6.28
CA ASN A 46 1.18 -21.82 6.25
C ASN A 46 0.50 -21.01 7.39
N GLN A 47 0.90 -19.75 7.53
CA GLN A 47 0.39 -18.89 8.60
C GLN A 47 -1.10 -18.57 8.47
N TYR A 48 -1.62 -18.46 7.24
CA TYR A 48 -3.06 -18.24 7.01
C TYR A 48 -3.90 -19.42 7.52
N ALA A 49 -3.45 -20.65 7.26
CA ALA A 49 -4.12 -21.84 7.77
C ALA A 49 -4.08 -21.93 9.30
N ARG A 50 -2.96 -21.54 9.91
CA ARG A 50 -2.87 -21.44 11.38
C ARG A 50 -3.91 -20.49 11.92
N ASP A 51 -3.94 -19.25 11.41
CA ASP A 51 -4.81 -18.20 11.93
C ASP A 51 -6.29 -18.54 11.69
N TRP A 52 -6.64 -19.18 10.57
CA TRP A 52 -8.01 -19.64 10.30
C TRP A 52 -8.44 -20.75 11.26
N LEU A 53 -7.59 -21.76 11.48
CA LEU A 53 -7.87 -22.89 12.37
C LEU A 53 -7.93 -22.46 13.84
N GLU A 54 -7.02 -21.58 14.27
CA GLU A 54 -7.01 -21.02 15.63
C GLU A 54 -8.32 -20.28 15.94
N ASN A 55 -8.80 -19.46 15.00
CA ASN A 55 -9.99 -18.66 15.22
C ASN A 55 -11.30 -19.44 15.12
N ARG A 56 -11.35 -20.52 14.33
CA ARG A 56 -12.61 -21.20 14.00
C ARG A 56 -12.75 -22.62 14.55
N LEU A 57 -11.67 -23.38 14.63
CA LEU A 57 -11.74 -24.81 14.92
C LEU A 57 -11.10 -25.23 16.25
N THR A 58 -10.39 -24.35 16.96
CA THR A 58 -9.73 -24.68 18.24
C THR A 58 -10.66 -25.37 19.25
N SER A 59 -11.83 -24.77 19.51
CA SER A 59 -12.79 -25.32 20.49
C SER A 59 -13.41 -26.64 20.02
N THR A 60 -13.74 -26.74 18.73
CA THR A 60 -14.28 -27.95 18.12
C THR A 60 -13.29 -29.10 18.19
N VAL A 61 -12.05 -28.86 17.76
CA VAL A 61 -10.97 -29.86 17.75
C VAL A 61 -10.62 -30.30 19.18
N ALA A 62 -10.51 -29.35 20.11
CA ALA A 62 -10.25 -29.66 21.52
C ALA A 62 -11.34 -30.56 22.12
N ARG A 63 -12.61 -30.27 21.82
CA ARG A 63 -13.75 -31.08 22.28
C ARG A 63 -13.73 -32.49 21.69
N LEU A 64 -13.48 -32.64 20.39
CA LEU A 64 -13.41 -33.94 19.74
C LEU A 64 -12.25 -34.79 20.27
N LEU A 65 -11.06 -34.19 20.41
CA LEU A 65 -9.90 -34.86 20.97
C LEU A 65 -10.09 -35.23 22.44
N ALA A 66 -10.71 -34.36 23.25
CA ALA A 66 -11.00 -34.65 24.65
C ALA A 66 -11.95 -35.85 24.79
N GLY A 67 -12.97 -35.95 23.94
CA GLY A 67 -13.89 -37.10 23.91
C GLY A 67 -13.20 -38.40 23.47
N MET A 68 -12.28 -38.33 22.52
CA MET A 68 -11.57 -39.50 21.98
C MET A 68 -10.40 -39.99 22.85
N LEU A 69 -9.74 -39.07 23.57
CA LEU A 69 -8.61 -39.36 24.45
C LEU A 69 -9.02 -39.49 25.92
N ASN A 70 -10.30 -39.23 26.23
CA ASN A 70 -10.91 -39.30 27.56
C ASN A 70 -10.14 -38.52 28.64
N ARG A 71 -9.60 -37.35 28.26
CA ARG A 71 -8.85 -36.42 29.12
C ARG A 71 -9.02 -34.99 28.62
N GLY A 72 -8.78 -34.00 29.48
CA GLY A 72 -8.75 -32.59 29.05
C GLY A 72 -7.60 -32.36 28.06
N VAL A 73 -7.89 -31.70 26.94
CA VAL A 73 -6.91 -31.44 25.89
C VAL A 73 -6.99 -29.97 25.46
N GLU A 74 -5.85 -29.31 25.42
CA GLU A 74 -5.65 -28.02 24.77
C GLU A 74 -5.03 -28.24 23.39
N VAL A 75 -5.37 -27.37 22.43
CA VAL A 75 -4.95 -27.52 21.02
C VAL A 75 -4.21 -26.27 20.58
N GLN A 76 -3.05 -26.47 19.98
CA GLN A 76 -2.24 -25.41 19.40
C GLN A 76 -1.91 -25.73 17.95
N PHE A 77 -2.03 -24.73 17.07
CA PHE A 77 -1.66 -24.86 15.66
C PHE A 77 -0.31 -24.18 15.41
N VAL A 78 0.59 -24.86 14.69
CA VAL A 78 1.91 -24.32 14.35
C VAL A 78 2.23 -24.58 12.88
N VAL A 79 2.93 -23.65 12.24
CA VAL A 79 3.36 -23.83 10.85
C VAL A 79 4.45 -24.88 10.81
N ALA A 80 4.20 -26.01 10.13
CA ALA A 80 5.17 -27.07 9.98
C ALA A 80 6.23 -26.65 8.95
N ALA A 81 7.50 -26.61 9.35
CA ALA A 81 8.60 -26.26 8.45
C ALA A 81 9.00 -27.49 7.63
N GLN A 82 8.46 -27.65 6.41
CA GLN A 82 9.10 -28.49 5.41
C GLN A 82 8.89 -27.95 3.99
N GLU A 83 10.04 -27.92 3.29
CA GLU A 83 10.34 -27.66 1.88
C GLU A 83 9.23 -27.12 0.98
N ALA A 84 9.43 -25.87 0.58
CA ALA A 84 8.65 -25.15 -0.40
C ALA A 84 8.70 -25.83 -1.77
N GLU A 85 7.59 -26.45 -2.17
CA GLU A 85 7.16 -26.41 -3.55
C GLU A 85 6.11 -25.30 -3.68
N GLU A 86 6.48 -24.28 -4.44
CA GLU A 86 5.65 -23.15 -4.84
C GLU A 86 4.42 -23.67 -5.61
N ASN A 87 3.28 -23.73 -4.93
CA ASN A 87 1.97 -23.63 -5.54
C ASN A 87 1.17 -22.61 -4.73
N GLU A 88 1.39 -21.32 -5.04
CA GLU A 88 0.46 -20.25 -4.69
C GLU A 88 -0.84 -20.49 -5.48
N VAL A 89 -1.70 -21.37 -4.97
CA VAL A 89 -3.11 -21.39 -5.36
C VAL A 89 -3.80 -20.42 -4.39
N GLU A 90 -4.02 -19.19 -4.84
CA GLU A 90 -5.00 -18.30 -4.21
C GLU A 90 -6.33 -19.07 -4.10
N PRO A 91 -6.97 -19.13 -2.93
CA PRO A 91 -8.24 -19.83 -2.81
C PRO A 91 -9.28 -19.10 -3.67
N GLU A 92 -9.88 -19.81 -4.62
CA GLU A 92 -11.14 -19.37 -5.22
C GLU A 92 -12.20 -19.27 -4.11
N PRO A 93 -12.99 -18.19 -4.06
CA PRO A 93 -14.06 -18.07 -3.07
C PRO A 93 -15.06 -19.22 -3.25
N GLU A 94 -15.56 -19.77 -2.12
CA GLU A 94 -16.74 -20.66 -2.15
C GLU A 94 -17.88 -19.93 -2.89
N PRO A 95 -18.71 -20.61 -3.70
CA PRO A 95 -19.88 -19.95 -4.28
C PRO A 95 -20.78 -19.46 -3.14
N ASP A 96 -20.89 -18.13 -2.99
CA ASP A 96 -21.85 -17.51 -2.08
C ASP A 96 -23.26 -18.05 -2.41
N GLU A 97 -24.00 -18.52 -1.39
CA GLU A 97 -25.43 -18.74 -1.54
C GLU A 97 -26.07 -17.39 -1.94
N PRO A 98 -26.85 -17.32 -3.04
CA PRO A 98 -27.29 -16.06 -3.61
C PRO A 98 -28.10 -15.28 -2.58
N ARG A 99 -27.60 -14.10 -2.19
CA ARG A 99 -28.29 -13.25 -1.21
C ARG A 99 -29.29 -12.35 -1.92
N ALA A 100 -30.43 -12.07 -1.28
CA ALA A 100 -31.48 -11.25 -1.86
C ALA A 100 -31.07 -9.78 -2.12
N ASP A 101 -29.96 -9.33 -1.52
CA ASP A 101 -29.32 -8.03 -1.72
C ASP A 101 -28.21 -8.04 -2.78
N GLU A 102 -27.94 -9.17 -3.43
CA GLU A 102 -26.97 -9.31 -4.51
C GLU A 102 -27.64 -9.17 -5.89
N ALA A 103 -27.02 -8.39 -6.77
CA ALA A 103 -27.46 -8.23 -8.15
C ALA A 103 -26.59 -9.09 -9.08
N GLU A 104 -27.23 -9.94 -9.88
CA GLU A 104 -26.57 -10.57 -11.02
C GLU A 104 -26.40 -9.52 -12.13
N ILE A 105 -25.15 -9.18 -12.46
CA ILE A 105 -24.83 -8.16 -13.47
C ILE A 105 -24.19 -8.86 -14.67
N GLU A 106 -24.93 -8.91 -15.78
CA GLU A 106 -24.37 -9.30 -17.08
C GLU A 106 -23.74 -8.08 -17.76
N VAL A 107 -22.45 -8.16 -18.07
CA VAL A 107 -21.77 -7.11 -18.84
C VAL A 107 -21.92 -7.40 -20.33
N VAL A 108 -22.85 -6.71 -20.98
CA VAL A 108 -23.07 -6.76 -22.44
C VAL A 108 -22.22 -5.73 -23.19
N ASN A 109 -22.11 -5.88 -24.52
CA ASN A 109 -21.42 -4.94 -25.43
C ASN A 109 -19.94 -4.65 -25.09
N ARG A 110 -19.22 -5.65 -24.59
CA ARG A 110 -17.77 -5.55 -24.36
C ARG A 110 -17.01 -5.79 -25.67
N LEU A 111 -16.23 -4.80 -26.12
CA LEU A 111 -15.40 -4.96 -27.31
C LEU A 111 -14.12 -5.73 -26.95
N ARG A 112 -13.48 -6.36 -27.95
CA ARG A 112 -12.15 -6.98 -27.78
C ARG A 112 -11.11 -5.98 -27.24
N TYR A 113 -11.27 -4.70 -27.58
CA TYR A 113 -10.45 -3.63 -27.01
C TYR A 113 -10.60 -3.52 -25.49
N ASP A 114 -11.82 -3.61 -24.96
CA ASP A 114 -12.10 -3.52 -23.52
C ASP A 114 -11.56 -4.75 -22.76
N GLU A 115 -11.54 -5.92 -23.39
CA GLU A 115 -10.96 -7.13 -22.80
C GLU A 115 -9.44 -7.06 -22.71
N LEU A 116 -8.79 -6.60 -23.78
CA LEU A 116 -7.33 -6.57 -23.87
C LEU A 116 -6.72 -5.37 -23.13
N VAL A 117 -7.26 -4.18 -23.37
CA VAL A 117 -6.73 -2.92 -22.84
C VAL A 117 -7.31 -2.60 -21.48
N ALA A 118 -8.56 -3.00 -21.23
CA ALA A 118 -9.29 -2.69 -20.00
C ALA A 118 -9.14 -1.21 -19.61
N PRO A 119 -9.65 -0.25 -20.42
CA PRO A 119 -9.32 1.17 -20.28
C PRO A 119 -9.74 1.79 -18.95
N ALA A 120 -10.64 1.16 -18.20
CA ALA A 120 -11.02 1.57 -16.84
C ALA A 120 -10.00 1.18 -15.76
N ARG A 121 -9.06 0.26 -16.05
CA ARG A 121 -7.97 -0.10 -15.12
C ARG A 121 -6.85 0.93 -15.26
N ILE A 122 -6.91 1.94 -14.41
CA ILE A 122 -6.03 3.11 -14.48
C ILE A 122 -5.36 3.41 -13.13
N VAL A 123 -4.16 3.98 -13.22
CA VAL A 123 -3.52 4.73 -12.14
C VAL A 123 -3.86 6.20 -12.36
N ALA A 124 -4.60 6.80 -11.44
CA ALA A 124 -5.03 8.20 -11.50
C ALA A 124 -4.19 9.07 -10.58
N ILE A 125 -3.42 10.02 -11.12
CA ILE A 125 -2.51 10.92 -10.38
C ILE A 125 -2.92 12.37 -10.66
N PRO A 126 -2.86 13.30 -9.68
CA PRO A 126 -3.12 14.71 -9.96
C PRO A 126 -2.23 15.21 -11.10
N GLY A 127 -2.80 15.99 -12.02
CA GLY A 127 -2.11 16.48 -13.21
C GLY A 127 -0.89 17.35 -12.90
N TYR A 128 -0.86 17.92 -11.69
CA TYR A 128 0.27 18.67 -11.16
C TYR A 128 1.57 17.84 -11.15
N PHE A 129 1.48 16.50 -11.10
CA PHE A 129 2.63 15.61 -11.21
C PHE A 129 3.48 15.87 -12.46
N SER A 130 2.88 16.34 -13.56
CA SER A 130 3.61 16.74 -14.77
C SER A 130 4.64 17.85 -14.53
N ARG A 131 4.38 18.76 -13.57
CA ARG A 131 5.31 19.83 -13.20
C ARG A 131 6.53 19.33 -12.43
N LEU A 132 6.44 18.18 -11.78
CA LEU A 132 7.56 17.56 -11.07
C LEU A 132 8.49 16.80 -12.02
N LEU A 133 8.01 16.37 -13.20
CA LEU A 133 8.76 15.52 -14.13
C LEU A 133 10.13 16.11 -14.56
N PRO A 134 10.26 17.42 -14.88
CA PRO A 134 11.54 18.00 -15.24
C PRO A 134 12.56 17.98 -14.09
N GLU A 135 12.09 18.00 -12.84
CA GLU A 135 12.93 18.05 -11.64
C GLU A 135 13.35 16.65 -11.18
N ILE A 136 12.39 15.72 -11.10
CA ILE A 136 12.64 14.36 -10.58
C ILE A 136 13.12 13.39 -11.67
N GLY A 137 12.85 13.70 -12.93
CA GLY A 137 13.15 12.86 -14.08
C GLY A 137 12.23 11.64 -14.21
N ALA A 138 12.20 11.07 -15.43
CA ALA A 138 11.26 10.00 -15.78
C ALA A 138 11.42 8.74 -14.90
N ARG A 139 12.64 8.38 -14.52
CA ARG A 139 12.90 7.15 -13.74
C ARG A 139 12.31 7.25 -12.32
N ALA A 140 12.54 8.35 -11.61
CA ALA A 140 12.00 8.54 -10.27
C ALA A 140 10.48 8.72 -10.32
N ALA A 141 9.97 9.43 -11.33
CA ALA A 141 8.53 9.56 -11.56
C ALA A 141 7.84 8.19 -11.61
N TRP A 142 8.39 7.28 -12.40
CA TRP A 142 7.90 5.91 -12.54
C TRP A 142 7.98 5.08 -11.25
N LEU A 143 9.04 5.25 -10.46
CA LEU A 143 9.11 4.64 -9.13
C LEU A 143 7.99 5.15 -8.20
N TYR A 144 7.72 6.46 -8.20
CA TYR A 144 6.64 7.05 -7.40
C TYR A 144 5.27 6.50 -7.81
N VAL A 145 4.99 6.38 -9.12
CA VAL A 145 3.75 5.76 -9.63
C VAL A 145 3.58 4.35 -9.05
N GLY A 146 4.65 3.55 -9.06
CA GLY A 146 4.66 2.19 -8.51
C GLY A 146 4.30 2.14 -7.02
N TRP A 147 4.95 2.97 -6.20
CA TRP A 147 4.69 3.02 -4.76
C TRP A 147 3.28 3.53 -4.45
N ARG A 148 2.84 4.59 -5.12
CA ARG A 148 1.51 5.17 -4.91
C ARG A 148 0.40 4.18 -5.26
N GLN A 149 0.53 3.46 -6.39
CA GLN A 149 -0.45 2.46 -6.78
C GLN A 149 -0.46 1.25 -5.83
N ALA A 150 0.70 0.84 -5.33
CA ALA A 150 0.80 -0.24 -4.36
C ALA A 150 0.10 0.10 -3.03
N VAL A 151 0.23 1.34 -2.55
CA VAL A 151 -0.50 1.82 -1.36
C VAL A 151 -2.01 1.73 -1.56
N TRP A 152 -2.53 2.25 -2.67
CA TRP A 152 -3.96 2.25 -2.95
C TRP A 152 -4.54 0.84 -3.12
N ASN A 153 -3.80 -0.08 -3.76
CA ASN A 153 -4.22 -1.48 -3.86
C ASN A 153 -4.32 -2.14 -2.47
N GLY A 154 -3.43 -1.79 -1.53
CA GLY A 154 -3.46 -2.28 -0.16
C GLY A 154 -4.55 -1.65 0.73
N GLU A 155 -5.23 -0.60 0.26
CA GLU A 155 -6.37 0.03 0.94
C GLU A 155 -7.71 -0.60 0.55
N ARG A 156 -7.80 -1.26 -0.60
CA ARG A 156 -9.02 -1.95 -1.04
C ARG A 156 -9.34 -3.11 -0.11
N GLY A 157 -10.47 -3.01 0.60
CA GLY A 157 -11.01 -4.08 1.44
C GLY A 157 -10.70 -3.96 2.95
N HIS A 158 -10.12 -2.86 3.41
CA HIS A 158 -9.84 -2.66 4.84
C HIS A 158 -10.42 -1.35 5.38
N GLU A 159 -11.53 -1.46 6.11
CA GLU A 159 -12.05 -0.41 6.98
C GLU A 159 -11.19 -0.31 8.24
N GLY A 160 -10.07 0.40 8.13
CA GLY A 160 -9.16 0.61 9.25
C GLY A 160 -7.92 1.36 8.79
N GLY A 161 -7.83 2.63 9.19
CA GLY A 161 -6.76 3.59 8.86
C GLY A 161 -5.38 3.25 9.43
N SER A 162 -4.96 1.98 9.37
CA SER A 162 -3.60 1.59 9.75
C SER A 162 -2.59 2.27 8.82
N ARG A 163 -1.78 3.16 9.39
CA ARG A 163 -0.79 3.99 8.68
C ARG A 163 0.42 3.20 8.15
N SER A 164 0.53 1.91 8.46
CA SER A 164 1.67 1.07 8.08
C SER A 164 1.21 -0.33 7.67
N ARG A 165 1.66 -0.81 6.51
CA ARG A 165 1.31 -2.13 5.96
C ARG A 165 2.52 -2.80 5.31
N ARG A 166 2.52 -4.13 5.29
CA ARG A 166 3.51 -4.91 4.52
C ARG A 166 2.94 -5.15 3.13
N ILE A 167 3.64 -4.65 2.11
CA ILE A 167 3.28 -4.81 0.72
C ILE A 167 4.42 -5.55 0.03
N ALA A 168 4.08 -6.54 -0.81
CA ALA A 168 5.07 -7.24 -1.60
C ALA A 168 5.69 -6.27 -2.62
N VAL A 169 7.03 -6.21 -2.68
CA VAL A 169 7.75 -5.31 -3.59
C VAL A 169 7.38 -5.58 -5.07
N SER A 170 6.97 -6.80 -5.41
CA SER A 170 6.44 -7.15 -6.74
C SER A 170 5.24 -6.29 -7.14
N GLN A 171 4.36 -5.91 -6.20
CA GLN A 171 3.24 -5.01 -6.48
C GLN A 171 3.72 -3.59 -6.84
N VAL A 172 4.79 -3.12 -6.20
CA VAL A 172 5.42 -1.84 -6.53
C VAL A 172 6.09 -1.90 -7.91
N THR A 173 6.91 -2.92 -8.15
CA THR A 173 7.64 -3.08 -9.41
C THR A 173 6.67 -3.19 -10.59
N ARG A 174 5.55 -3.91 -10.44
CA ARG A 174 4.50 -4.08 -11.47
C ARG A 174 4.00 -2.75 -12.03
N TYR A 175 3.73 -1.78 -11.16
CA TYR A 175 3.18 -0.47 -11.58
C TYR A 175 4.25 0.60 -11.77
N SER A 176 5.52 0.28 -11.52
CA SER A 176 6.62 1.21 -11.74
C SER A 176 6.98 1.37 -13.20
N GLY A 177 6.47 0.54 -14.11
CA GLY A 177 6.92 0.55 -15.53
C GLY A 177 8.40 0.22 -15.72
N LEU A 178 9.13 -0.20 -14.67
CA LEU A 178 10.53 -0.58 -14.73
C LEU A 178 10.66 -2.10 -14.63
N GLY A 179 11.51 -2.69 -15.48
CA GLY A 179 11.94 -4.07 -15.32
C GLY A 179 12.62 -4.31 -13.96
N ARG A 180 12.48 -5.52 -13.40
CA ARG A 180 12.93 -5.87 -12.04
C ARG A 180 14.37 -5.47 -11.73
N ARG A 181 15.32 -5.77 -12.64
CA ARG A 181 16.73 -5.41 -12.47
C ARG A 181 16.94 -3.89 -12.45
N THR A 182 16.25 -3.15 -13.32
CA THR A 182 16.31 -1.68 -13.38
C THR A 182 15.72 -1.05 -12.13
N PHE A 183 14.59 -1.58 -11.64
CA PHE A 183 13.96 -1.17 -10.40
C PHE A 183 14.93 -1.27 -9.23
N PHE A 184 15.52 -2.45 -8.98
CA PHE A 184 16.42 -2.64 -7.85
C PHE A 184 17.67 -1.77 -7.94
N ARG A 185 18.27 -1.67 -9.13
CA ARG A 185 19.41 -0.78 -9.36
C ARG A 185 19.07 0.68 -9.05
N ALA A 186 17.87 1.14 -9.41
CA ALA A 186 17.44 2.50 -9.10
C ALA A 186 17.20 2.70 -7.59
N THR A 187 16.63 1.70 -6.90
CA THR A 187 16.42 1.78 -5.43
C THR A 187 17.69 1.68 -4.60
N GLU A 188 18.82 1.30 -5.21
CA GLU A 188 20.14 1.29 -4.61
C GLU A 188 20.91 2.61 -4.85
N ASP A 189 20.48 3.41 -5.82
CA ASP A 189 21.12 4.68 -6.19
C ASP A 189 20.66 5.82 -5.26
N PRO A 190 21.58 6.46 -4.50
CA PRO A 190 21.25 7.60 -3.63
C PRO A 190 20.61 8.77 -4.38
N ALA A 191 21.00 9.02 -5.64
CA ALA A 191 20.44 10.13 -6.44
C ALA A 191 18.93 9.93 -6.71
N THR A 192 18.49 8.67 -6.82
CA THR A 192 17.06 8.35 -7.00
C THR A 192 16.26 8.76 -5.77
N TRP A 193 16.77 8.54 -4.57
CA TRP A 193 16.09 8.93 -3.34
C TRP A 193 16.12 10.44 -3.10
N GLN A 194 17.18 11.13 -3.52
CA GLN A 194 17.22 12.59 -3.53
C GLN A 194 16.13 13.19 -4.44
N ALA A 195 15.90 12.59 -5.61
CA ALA A 195 14.84 13.01 -6.52
C ALA A 195 13.42 12.67 -6.01
N LEU A 196 13.29 11.75 -5.05
CA LEU A 196 12.00 11.31 -4.49
C LEU A 196 11.65 11.97 -3.15
N VAL A 197 12.44 12.93 -2.67
CA VAL A 197 12.13 13.69 -1.43
C VAL A 197 10.73 14.32 -1.54
N GLY A 198 9.90 14.14 -0.50
CA GLY A 198 8.51 14.60 -0.51
C GLY A 198 7.56 13.75 -1.38
N LEU A 199 8.04 12.67 -2.00
CA LEU A 199 7.25 11.70 -2.77
C LEU A 199 7.32 10.31 -2.17
N VAL A 200 8.52 9.73 -2.06
CA VAL A 200 8.79 8.47 -1.37
C VAL A 200 10.11 8.55 -0.64
N GLU A 201 10.09 8.22 0.64
CA GLU A 201 11.29 8.23 1.48
C GLU A 201 11.59 6.83 1.98
N ARG A 202 12.86 6.44 1.88
CA ARG A 202 13.36 5.20 2.47
C ARG A 202 13.85 5.48 3.89
N GLN A 203 13.19 4.91 4.90
CA GLN A 203 13.58 5.11 6.31
C GLN A 203 14.83 4.28 6.67
N ASP A 204 14.99 3.10 6.08
CA ASP A 204 16.09 2.19 6.39
C ASP A 204 17.28 2.43 5.46
N LEU A 205 18.24 3.24 5.90
CA LEU A 205 19.49 3.49 5.15
C LEU A 205 20.41 2.26 5.13
N THR A 206 20.39 1.46 6.20
CA THR A 206 21.14 0.20 6.31
C THR A 206 20.22 -1.01 6.37
N PRO A 207 20.64 -2.18 5.84
CA PRO A 207 19.87 -3.41 5.97
C PRO A 207 19.64 -3.76 7.43
N ARG A 208 18.38 -3.95 7.82
CA ARG A 208 18.01 -4.46 9.13
C ARG A 208 17.92 -5.98 9.07
N TRP A 209 18.34 -6.65 10.13
CA TRP A 209 18.34 -8.11 10.22
C TRP A 209 17.62 -8.55 11.49
N THR A 210 16.96 -9.69 11.42
CA THR A 210 16.35 -10.35 12.57
C THR A 210 16.80 -11.80 12.61
N GLN A 211 16.98 -12.36 13.81
CA GLN A 211 17.31 -13.76 13.96
C GLN A 211 16.01 -14.57 13.99
N GLY A 212 15.86 -15.48 13.04
CA GLY A 212 14.71 -16.38 12.97
C GLY A 212 14.75 -17.41 14.10
N ARG A 213 13.62 -18.10 14.32
CA ARG A 213 13.55 -19.25 15.25
C ARG A 213 14.53 -20.37 14.87
N ASP A 214 14.96 -20.41 13.61
CA ASP A 214 15.98 -21.30 13.04
C ASP A 214 17.44 -20.87 13.34
N ARG A 215 17.64 -19.84 14.17
CA ARG A 215 18.93 -19.18 14.46
C ARG A 215 19.61 -18.54 13.24
N ARG A 216 18.96 -18.50 12.07
CA ARG A 216 19.50 -17.85 10.86
C ARG A 216 19.14 -16.36 10.84
N SER A 217 20.03 -15.56 10.26
CA SER A 217 19.80 -14.13 10.08
C SER A 217 18.95 -13.89 8.83
N HIS A 218 17.75 -13.35 9.02
CA HIS A 218 16.83 -12.96 7.96
C HIS A 218 16.83 -11.44 7.79
N ARG A 219 16.93 -10.96 6.55
CA ARG A 219 16.87 -9.52 6.27
C ARG A 219 15.44 -9.03 6.44
N LEU A 220 15.24 -8.02 7.27
CA LEU A 220 13.95 -7.36 7.42
C LEU A 220 13.64 -6.53 6.16
N PRO A 221 12.35 -6.43 5.78
CA PRO A 221 11.93 -5.54 4.71
C PRO A 221 12.32 -4.10 4.99
N ASN A 222 12.72 -3.39 3.93
CA ASN A 222 12.94 -1.95 4.01
C ASN A 222 11.61 -1.24 4.32
N LYS A 223 11.66 -0.23 5.18
CA LYS A 223 10.53 0.65 5.48
C LYS A 223 10.56 1.90 4.60
N TYR A 224 9.39 2.23 4.05
CA TYR A 224 9.19 3.39 3.18
C TYR A 224 8.04 4.26 3.70
N THR A 225 8.18 5.57 3.57
CA THR A 225 7.08 6.54 3.68
C THR A 225 6.68 6.95 2.27
N VAL A 226 5.38 6.94 1.96
CA VAL A 226 4.85 7.38 0.67
C VAL A 226 3.95 8.59 0.90
N HIS A 227 4.24 9.68 0.22
CA HIS A 227 3.46 10.93 0.29
C HIS A 227 2.36 10.89 -0.77
N LEU A 228 1.10 10.81 -0.33
CA LEU A 228 -0.06 10.73 -1.22
C LEU A 228 -0.46 12.11 -1.78
N THR A 229 -0.17 13.17 -1.03
CA THR A 229 -0.26 14.55 -1.49
C THR A 229 1.05 14.92 -2.17
N LEU A 230 0.97 15.44 -3.40
CA LEU A 230 2.15 15.85 -4.14
C LEU A 230 2.81 17.08 -3.49
N PRO A 231 4.14 17.13 -3.45
CA PRO A 231 4.88 18.33 -3.09
C PRO A 231 4.79 19.36 -4.22
N LEU A 232 5.05 20.62 -3.90
CA LEU A 232 5.28 21.67 -4.88
C LEU A 232 6.59 21.43 -5.62
N SER A 233 6.61 21.76 -6.91
CA SER A 233 7.87 21.89 -7.65
C SER A 233 8.71 23.02 -7.06
N GLN A 234 10.03 22.99 -7.29
CA GLN A 234 10.94 24.02 -6.80
C GLN A 234 10.56 25.40 -7.34
N ALA A 235 10.26 25.46 -8.63
CA ALA A 235 9.84 26.68 -9.30
C ALA A 235 8.55 27.25 -8.71
N ASP A 236 7.55 26.40 -8.46
CA ASP A 236 6.26 26.84 -7.93
C ASP A 236 6.38 27.27 -6.46
N SER A 237 7.12 26.52 -5.65
CA SER A 237 7.35 26.85 -4.25
C SER A 237 7.99 28.23 -4.09
N ARG A 238 8.99 28.54 -4.92
CA ARG A 238 9.64 29.86 -4.98
C ARG A 238 8.66 30.95 -5.41
N SER A 239 7.97 30.76 -6.51
CA SER A 239 7.00 31.74 -7.05
C SER A 239 5.90 32.07 -6.04
N ILE A 240 5.35 31.05 -5.36
CA ILE A 240 4.32 31.24 -4.33
C ILE A 240 4.90 32.01 -3.14
N ARG A 241 6.11 31.66 -2.68
CA ARG A 241 6.79 32.35 -1.58
C ARG A 241 7.01 33.82 -1.92
N GLU A 242 7.57 34.12 -3.09
CA GLU A 242 7.81 35.48 -3.58
C GLU A 242 6.50 36.28 -3.64
N TRP A 243 5.47 35.71 -4.27
CA TRP A 243 4.15 36.32 -4.40
C TRP A 243 3.53 36.67 -3.04
N LEU A 244 3.56 35.73 -2.08
CA LEU A 244 3.03 35.96 -0.73
C LEU A 244 3.85 37.02 0.02
N THR A 245 5.17 36.96 -0.14
CA THR A 245 6.12 37.88 0.50
C THR A 245 5.89 39.32 0.01
N GLU A 246 5.72 39.54 -1.29
CA GLU A 246 5.44 40.85 -1.88
C GLU A 246 4.14 41.47 -1.34
N ARG A 247 3.08 40.66 -1.18
CA ARG A 247 1.81 41.12 -0.59
C ARG A 247 1.95 41.49 0.87
N ILE A 248 2.70 40.70 1.64
CA ILE A 248 2.96 40.98 3.06
C ILE A 248 3.75 42.29 3.20
N HIS A 249 4.76 42.52 2.37
CA HIS A 249 5.50 43.79 2.35
C HIS A 249 4.63 44.99 1.94
N SER A 250 3.59 44.76 1.15
CA SER A 250 2.59 45.76 0.78
C SER A 250 1.55 46.03 1.89
N GLY A 251 1.66 45.37 3.05
CA GLY A 251 0.79 45.55 4.21
C GLY A 251 -0.42 44.62 4.28
N VAL A 252 -0.52 43.62 3.38
CA VAL A 252 -1.58 42.60 3.41
C VAL A 252 -1.23 41.54 4.45
N SER A 253 -2.18 41.09 5.27
CA SER A 253 -1.93 39.98 6.21
C SER A 253 -1.67 38.67 5.45
N LEU A 254 -0.90 37.74 6.03
CA LEU A 254 -0.64 36.44 5.41
C LEU A 254 -1.94 35.69 5.09
N PHE A 255 -2.94 35.78 5.97
CA PHE A 255 -4.25 35.15 5.75
C PHE A 255 -4.94 35.70 4.51
N GLU A 256 -4.98 37.03 4.37
CA GLU A 256 -5.60 37.68 3.24
C GLU A 256 -4.79 37.46 1.95
N ALA A 257 -3.45 37.39 2.02
CA ALA A 257 -2.61 37.03 0.89
C ALA A 257 -2.89 35.60 0.41
N LEU A 258 -2.97 34.62 1.31
CA LEU A 258 -3.33 33.23 0.96
C LEU A 258 -4.72 33.14 0.34
N LYS A 259 -5.68 33.91 0.86
CA LYS A 259 -7.03 34.00 0.30
C LYS A 259 -7.01 34.58 -1.11
N GLN A 260 -6.30 35.70 -1.32
CA GLN A 260 -6.14 36.31 -2.64
C GLN A 260 -5.48 35.35 -3.64
N ALA A 261 -4.41 34.65 -3.25
CA ALA A 261 -3.76 33.62 -4.08
C ALA A 261 -4.72 32.45 -4.41
N THR A 262 -5.62 32.13 -3.49
CA THR A 262 -6.65 31.11 -3.72
C THR A 262 -7.75 31.61 -4.65
N GLU A 263 -7.92 32.91 -4.86
CA GLU A 263 -8.98 33.52 -5.68
C GLU A 263 -8.47 34.02 -7.04
N THR A 264 -7.15 34.05 -7.25
CA THR A 264 -6.42 34.21 -8.52
C THR A 264 -7.12 33.52 -9.70
N LYS A 265 -7.41 34.24 -10.79
CA LYS A 265 -8.17 33.68 -11.91
C LYS A 265 -7.35 32.65 -12.69
N GLU A 266 -6.08 32.97 -12.95
CA GLU A 266 -5.17 32.12 -13.72
C GLU A 266 -4.06 31.59 -12.81
N LEU A 267 -4.06 30.29 -12.53
CA LEU A 267 -3.01 29.71 -11.68
C LEU A 267 -1.63 29.90 -12.32
N ILE A 268 -1.49 29.61 -13.62
CA ILE A 268 -0.25 29.80 -14.37
C ILE A 268 -0.22 31.24 -14.90
N GLY A 269 0.93 31.90 -14.77
CA GLY A 269 1.14 33.29 -15.18
C GLY A 269 0.93 34.29 -14.04
N GLU A 270 -0.10 34.09 -13.20
CA GLU A 270 -0.37 34.98 -12.06
C GLU A 270 0.28 34.50 -10.76
N LEU A 271 0.18 33.20 -10.43
CA LEU A 271 0.73 32.62 -9.20
C LEU A 271 1.91 31.67 -9.46
N LEU A 272 1.80 30.84 -10.50
CA LEU A 272 2.77 29.83 -10.88
C LEU A 272 3.47 30.21 -12.19
N PRO A 273 4.78 29.93 -12.35
CA PRO A 273 5.48 30.21 -13.59
C PRO A 273 5.03 29.29 -14.74
N LEU A 274 5.16 29.76 -15.99
CA LEU A 274 4.91 28.94 -17.19
C LEU A 274 5.83 27.71 -17.22
N ALA A 275 7.11 27.93 -16.99
CA ALA A 275 8.13 26.92 -16.75
C ALA A 275 9.21 27.57 -15.87
N GLY A 276 9.77 26.84 -14.91
CA GLY A 276 10.84 27.35 -14.06
C GLY A 276 12.08 26.46 -14.14
N PRO A 277 13.29 27.03 -14.10
CA PRO A 277 14.51 26.24 -14.02
C PRO A 277 14.56 25.49 -12.68
N ALA A 278 15.05 24.25 -12.71
CA ALA A 278 15.24 23.39 -11.53
C ALA A 278 16.47 23.77 -10.70
N THR A 279 16.78 25.07 -10.60
CA THR A 279 18.03 25.55 -10.00
C THR A 279 17.71 26.60 -8.96
N ASP A 280 17.85 26.26 -7.69
CA ASP A 280 18.85 26.83 -6.77
C ASP A 280 19.00 25.95 -5.52
N LEU A 281 20.10 26.15 -4.80
CA LEU A 281 20.56 25.40 -3.62
C LEU A 281 19.75 25.66 -2.33
N GLU A 282 18.59 26.31 -2.41
CA GLU A 282 17.78 26.64 -1.23
C GLU A 282 16.83 25.49 -0.83
N PRO A 283 16.58 25.28 0.47
CA PRO A 283 15.60 24.30 0.93
C PRO A 283 14.20 24.70 0.43
N VAL A 284 13.66 23.89 -0.46
CA VAL A 284 12.36 24.11 -1.08
C VAL A 284 11.26 23.59 -0.16
N ALA A 285 10.32 24.47 0.17
CA ALA A 285 9.10 24.10 0.89
C ALA A 285 8.27 23.11 0.05
N GLN A 286 7.91 21.96 0.63
CA GLN A 286 7.16 20.91 -0.08
C GLN A 286 5.69 21.27 -0.23
N THR A 287 5.15 22.08 0.68
CA THR A 287 3.75 22.49 0.68
C THR A 287 3.60 23.99 0.88
N VAL A 288 2.45 24.54 0.53
CA VAL A 288 2.09 25.92 0.91
C VAL A 288 2.09 26.10 2.43
N MET A 289 1.89 25.02 3.22
CA MET A 289 1.89 25.07 4.67
C MET A 289 3.30 25.33 5.17
N ASP A 290 4.30 24.67 4.58
CA ASP A 290 5.71 24.92 4.90
C ASP A 290 6.12 26.37 4.57
N ILE A 291 5.62 26.91 3.44
CA ILE A 291 5.81 28.33 3.10
C ILE A 291 5.16 29.22 4.15
N ALA A 292 3.90 28.95 4.50
CA ALA A 292 3.15 29.75 5.47
C ALA A 292 3.79 29.69 6.87
N VAL A 293 4.25 28.52 7.34
CA VAL A 293 5.00 28.36 8.60
C VAL A 293 6.26 29.22 8.59
N SER A 294 7.00 29.19 7.48
CA SER A 294 8.21 30.00 7.30
C SER A 294 7.91 31.51 7.33
N LEU A 295 6.82 31.96 6.72
CA LEU A 295 6.44 33.38 6.67
C LEU A 295 5.79 33.86 7.97
N ASN A 296 5.13 32.97 8.72
CA ASN A 296 4.53 33.26 10.01
C ASN A 296 5.55 33.25 11.17
N ALA A 297 6.80 32.83 10.89
CA ALA A 297 7.86 32.66 11.88
C ALA A 297 7.49 31.71 13.04
N GLY A 298 6.73 30.66 12.77
CA GLY A 298 6.30 29.70 13.80
C GLY A 298 5.09 28.87 13.41
N GLU A 299 4.43 28.27 14.41
CA GLU A 299 3.22 27.47 14.23
C GLU A 299 2.09 28.28 13.58
N LEU A 300 1.31 27.62 12.73
CA LEU A 300 0.17 28.24 12.06
C LEU A 300 -1.09 28.13 12.91
N PRO A 301 -1.78 29.25 13.20
CA PRO A 301 -3.15 29.23 13.68
C PRO A 301 -4.06 28.40 12.76
N PRO A 302 -5.14 27.77 13.28
CA PRO A 302 -6.01 26.90 12.51
C PRO A 302 -6.56 27.53 11.22
N ASP A 303 -6.94 28.80 11.27
CA ASP A 303 -7.47 29.52 10.11
C ASP A 303 -6.41 29.72 9.01
N LEU A 304 -5.17 30.02 9.40
CA LEU A 304 -4.04 30.16 8.48
C LEU A 304 -3.65 28.80 7.88
N GLN A 305 -3.66 27.74 8.69
CA GLN A 305 -3.44 26.38 8.22
C GLN A 305 -4.49 25.97 7.18
N ALA A 306 -5.77 26.22 7.46
CA ALA A 306 -6.87 25.92 6.55
C ALA A 306 -6.78 26.74 5.25
N ALA A 307 -6.40 28.02 5.33
CA ALA A 307 -6.18 28.86 4.14
C ALA A 307 -5.01 28.35 3.28
N ALA A 308 -3.90 27.97 3.91
CA ALA A 308 -2.75 27.41 3.22
C ALA A 308 -3.09 26.07 2.56
N GLU A 309 -3.78 25.17 3.27
CA GLU A 309 -4.24 23.87 2.74
C GLU A 309 -5.17 24.06 1.55
N LYS A 310 -6.11 25.01 1.63
CA LYS A 310 -7.02 25.35 0.53
C LYS A 310 -6.26 25.79 -0.71
N LEU A 311 -5.24 26.63 -0.57
CA LEU A 311 -4.38 27.07 -1.67
C LEU A 311 -3.61 25.89 -2.27
N HIS A 312 -2.97 25.05 -1.44
CA HIS A 312 -2.23 23.88 -1.91
C HIS A 312 -3.13 22.91 -2.67
N ARG A 313 -4.32 22.61 -2.13
CA ARG A 313 -5.30 21.75 -2.80
C ARG A 313 -5.71 22.32 -4.16
N ARG A 314 -5.98 23.63 -4.25
CA ARG A 314 -6.29 24.31 -5.52
C ARG A 314 -5.16 24.16 -6.54
N ILE A 315 -3.91 24.30 -6.11
CA ILE A 315 -2.74 24.14 -6.98
C ILE A 315 -2.65 22.69 -7.49
N ILE A 316 -2.72 21.70 -6.60
CA ILE A 316 -2.58 20.28 -6.98
C ILE A 316 -3.72 19.81 -7.89
N SER A 317 -4.96 20.27 -7.65
CA SER A 317 -6.13 19.89 -8.46
C SER A 317 -6.29 20.73 -9.74
N GLY A 318 -5.64 21.90 -9.82
CA GLY A 318 -5.79 22.85 -10.94
C GLY A 318 -5.32 22.33 -12.30
N PHE A 319 -4.60 21.21 -12.32
CA PHE A 319 -4.03 20.59 -13.53
C PHE A 319 -4.80 19.35 -14.00
N GLY A 320 -5.98 19.10 -13.44
CA GLY A 320 -6.78 17.92 -13.77
C GLY A 320 -6.17 16.63 -13.22
N THR A 321 -6.32 15.53 -13.95
CA THR A 321 -5.85 14.20 -13.53
C THR A 321 -5.18 13.50 -14.70
N LEU A 322 -3.98 12.97 -14.47
CA LEU A 322 -3.29 12.07 -15.39
C LEU A 322 -3.81 10.65 -15.16
N LEU A 323 -4.34 10.05 -16.22
CA LEU A 323 -4.85 8.68 -16.22
C LEU A 323 -3.88 7.79 -16.99
N ILE A 324 -3.25 6.85 -16.30
CA ILE A 324 -2.28 5.93 -16.89
C ILE A 324 -2.91 4.54 -16.87
N THR A 325 -3.17 3.94 -18.04
CA THR A 325 -3.76 2.60 -18.10
C THR A 325 -2.78 1.54 -17.60
N HIS A 326 -3.28 0.51 -16.92
CA HIS A 326 -2.48 -0.65 -16.53
C HIS A 326 -1.87 -1.31 -17.77
N TYR A 327 -2.61 -1.37 -18.87
CA TYR A 327 -2.10 -1.87 -20.15
C TYR A 327 -0.86 -1.10 -20.63
N PHE A 328 -0.85 0.23 -20.54
CA PHE A 328 0.33 1.02 -20.91
C PHE A 328 1.54 0.65 -20.04
N LEU A 329 1.35 0.57 -18.72
CA LEU A 329 2.41 0.21 -17.77
C LEU A 329 2.97 -1.19 -18.01
N GLU A 330 2.10 -2.16 -18.29
CA GLU A 330 2.48 -3.58 -18.35
C GLU A 330 2.91 -4.03 -19.75
N LYS A 331 2.44 -3.37 -20.82
CA LYS A 331 2.59 -3.84 -22.21
C LYS A 331 3.28 -2.85 -23.14
N VAL A 332 3.31 -1.55 -22.83
CA VAL A 332 3.84 -0.52 -23.75
C VAL A 332 5.17 0.07 -23.27
N ILE A 333 5.30 0.35 -21.97
CA ILE A 333 6.55 0.85 -21.37
C ILE A 333 7.75 -0.14 -21.38
N PRO A 334 7.60 -1.48 -21.22
CA PRO A 334 8.69 -2.38 -20.81
C PRO A 334 10.04 -2.23 -21.52
#